data_AF-A0A291PD70-F1
#
_entry.id   AF-A0A291PD70-F1
#
_cell.length_a   1.000
_cell.length_b   1.000
_cell.length_c   1.000
_cell.angle_alpha   90.00
_cell.angle_beta   90.00
_cell.angle_gamma   90.00
#
_symmetry.space_group_name_H-M   'P 1'
#
loop_
_entity.id
_entity.type
_entity.pdbx_description
1 polymer ?
#
loop_
_entity_poly.entity_id
_entity_poly.type
_entity_poly.pdbx_seq_one_letter_code
_entity_poly.pdbx_strand_id
1 'polypeptide(L)'
;MINLIALWHTFGPAIETVGGGALGWYGRIARTRALTRRDRLDAGAQALRLTEMLTARERVLSDRLDTLQQHHWMLLDQVQDVYAEAIAVRLIVHDLDAIAGRPLRQFRPLPPYPFPAQDDQPAAGATAADTAEPRAVNTHG
;
A
#
# COMPACT_ATOMS: atom_id res chain seq x y z
N MET A 1 -60.03 15.05 -66.85
CA MET A 1 -59.77 13.87 -65.99
C MET A 1 -58.30 13.91 -65.59
N ILE A 2 -58.01 14.14 -64.32
CA ILE A 2 -56.62 14.23 -63.84
C ILE A 2 -56.00 12.82 -63.89
N ASN A 3 -54.98 12.66 -64.71
CA ASN A 3 -54.34 11.38 -64.96
C ASN A 3 -53.46 10.98 -63.77
N LEU A 4 -53.95 10.03 -62.96
CA LEU A 4 -53.27 9.54 -61.75
C LEU A 4 -51.86 9.00 -62.05
N ILE A 5 -51.64 8.45 -63.24
CA ILE A 5 -50.36 7.86 -63.66
C ILE A 5 -49.32 8.97 -63.91
N ALA A 6 -49.74 10.11 -64.45
CA ALA A 6 -48.86 11.27 -64.64
C ALA A 6 -48.49 11.91 -63.29
N LEU A 7 -49.44 11.95 -62.34
CA LEU A 7 -49.17 12.40 -60.97
C LEU A 7 -48.16 11.47 -60.29
N TRP A 8 -48.33 10.15 -60.44
CA TRP A 8 -47.44 9.15 -59.84
C TRP A 8 -46.00 9.26 -60.36
N HIS A 9 -45.80 9.38 -61.68
CA HIS A 9 -44.47 9.53 -62.26
C HIS A 9 -43.75 10.84 -61.88
N THR A 10 -44.50 11.89 -61.58
CA THR A 10 -43.93 13.20 -61.20
C THR A 10 -43.48 13.21 -59.73
N PHE A 11 -44.21 12.52 -58.85
CA PHE A 11 -43.89 12.45 -57.42
C PHE A 11 -43.05 11.24 -57.01
N GLY A 12 -43.02 10.16 -57.81
CA GLY A 12 -42.21 8.96 -57.56
C GLY A 12 -40.73 9.25 -57.25
N PRO A 13 -40.01 10.02 -58.09
CA PRO A 13 -38.60 10.33 -57.86
C PRO A 13 -38.37 11.17 -56.60
N ALA A 14 -39.30 12.06 -56.27
CA ALA A 14 -39.23 12.93 -55.09
C ALA A 14 -39.49 12.14 -53.80
N ILE A 15 -40.43 11.20 -53.82
CA ILE A 15 -40.74 10.33 -52.68
C ILE A 15 -39.60 9.32 -52.45
N GLU A 16 -38.98 8.81 -53.51
CA GLU A 16 -37.88 7.85 -53.42
C GLU A 16 -36.59 8.50 -52.87
N THR A 17 -36.29 9.74 -53.27
CA THR A 17 -35.13 10.50 -52.76
C THR A 17 -35.34 11.02 -51.33
N VAL A 18 -36.52 11.57 -51.01
CA VAL A 18 -36.83 12.05 -49.65
C VAL A 18 -37.02 10.88 -48.68
N GLY A 19 -37.67 9.79 -49.11
CA GLY A 19 -37.83 8.57 -48.33
C GLY A 19 -36.50 7.85 -48.08
N GLY A 20 -35.64 7.75 -49.10
CA GLY A 20 -34.30 7.19 -48.96
C GLY A 20 -33.40 8.00 -48.01
N GLY A 21 -33.47 9.33 -48.08
CA GLY A 21 -32.76 10.23 -47.17
C GLY A 21 -33.23 10.12 -45.72
N ALA A 22 -34.55 10.07 -45.50
CA ALA A 22 -35.13 9.90 -44.17
C ALA A 22 -34.76 8.54 -43.55
N LEU A 23 -34.86 7.45 -44.32
CA LEU A 23 -34.46 6.11 -43.87
C LEU A 23 -32.96 6.04 -43.54
N GLY A 24 -32.11 6.69 -44.34
CA GLY A 24 -30.68 6.80 -44.07
C GLY A 24 -30.37 7.59 -42.78
N TRP A 25 -31.08 8.70 -42.53
CA TRP A 25 -30.93 9.50 -41.31
C TRP A 25 -31.38 8.75 -40.05
N TYR A 26 -32.54 8.08 -40.10
CA TYR A 26 -33.01 7.22 -39.01
C TYR A 26 -32.05 6.06 -38.73
N GLY A 27 -31.52 5.41 -39.77
CA GLY A 27 -30.50 4.36 -39.64
C GLY A 27 -29.23 4.88 -38.97
N ARG A 28 -28.80 6.10 -39.31
CA ARG A 28 -27.63 6.74 -38.69
C ARG A 28 -27.86 7.04 -37.21
N ILE A 29 -29.03 7.55 -36.82
CA ILE A 29 -29.37 7.80 -35.41
C ILE A 29 -29.50 6.49 -34.62
N ALA A 30 -30.12 5.47 -35.20
CA ALA A 30 -30.23 4.16 -34.56
C ALA A 30 -28.84 3.57 -34.32
N ARG A 31 -27.93 3.70 -35.30
CA ARG A 31 -26.54 3.25 -35.19
C ARG A 31 -25.76 4.02 -34.12
N THR A 32 -25.87 5.35 -34.04
CA THR A 32 -25.18 6.12 -32.99
C THR A 32 -25.71 5.81 -31.60
N ARG A 33 -27.03 5.59 -31.45
CA ARG A 33 -27.63 5.12 -30.19
C ARG A 33 -27.15 3.72 -29.81
N ALA A 34 -26.97 2.83 -30.77
CA ALA A 34 -26.45 1.48 -30.51
C ALA A 34 -24.96 1.52 -30.11
N LEU A 35 -24.14 2.35 -30.77
CA LEU A 35 -22.72 2.54 -30.43
C LEU A 35 -22.54 3.13 -29.04
N THR A 36 -23.24 4.22 -28.72
CA THR A 36 -23.16 4.84 -27.38
C THR A 36 -23.62 3.91 -26.25
N ARG A 37 -24.57 3.00 -26.50
CA ARG A 37 -24.94 1.96 -25.53
C ARG A 37 -23.81 0.95 -25.33
N ARG A 38 -23.13 0.54 -26.40
CA ARG A 38 -21.96 -0.35 -26.31
C ARG A 38 -20.80 0.31 -25.58
N ASP A 39 -20.46 1.55 -25.92
CA ASP A 39 -19.38 2.29 -25.27
C ASP A 39 -19.60 2.43 -23.76
N ARG A 40 -20.86 2.65 -23.33
CA ARG A 40 -21.22 2.69 -21.90
C ARG A 40 -21.05 1.34 -21.22
N LEU A 41 -21.42 0.25 -21.88
CA LEU A 41 -21.24 -1.11 -21.34
C LEU A 41 -19.76 -1.47 -21.24
N ASP A 42 -18.96 -1.14 -22.26
CA ASP A 42 -17.52 -1.37 -22.28
C ASP A 42 -16.80 -0.53 -21.22
N ALA A 43 -17.19 0.75 -21.07
CA ALA A 43 -16.68 1.61 -20.00
C ALA A 43 -17.04 1.06 -18.61
N GLY A 44 -18.27 0.56 -18.43
CA GLY A 44 -18.69 -0.10 -17.19
C GLY A 44 -17.88 -1.36 -16.88
N ALA A 45 -17.65 -2.21 -17.89
CA ALA A 45 -16.83 -3.41 -17.75
C ALA A 45 -15.36 -3.09 -17.43
N GLN A 46 -14.80 -2.03 -18.02
CA GLN A 46 -13.46 -1.55 -17.69
C GLN A 46 -13.38 -1.01 -16.26
N ALA A 47 -14.37 -0.23 -15.82
CA ALA A 47 -14.42 0.28 -14.45
C ALA A 47 -14.50 -0.88 -13.44
N LEU A 48 -15.34 -1.89 -13.69
CA LEU A 48 -15.43 -3.07 -12.84
C LEU A 48 -14.09 -3.82 -12.74
N ARG A 49 -13.42 -4.05 -13.88
CA ARG A 49 -12.09 -4.69 -13.88
C ARG A 49 -11.06 -3.91 -13.08
N LEU A 50 -11.06 -2.57 -13.17
CA LEU A 50 -10.16 -1.75 -12.37
C LEU A 50 -10.47 -1.86 -10.88
N THR A 51 -11.75 -1.84 -10.49
CA THR A 51 -12.14 -2.03 -9.09
C THR A 51 -11.77 -3.40 -8.55
N GLU A 52 -11.92 -4.46 -9.35
CA GLU A 52 -11.49 -5.82 -8.97
C GLU A 52 -9.96 -5.87 -8.79
N MET A 53 -9.19 -5.23 -9.67
CA MET A 53 -7.73 -5.17 -9.54
C MET A 53 -7.30 -4.37 -8.30
N LEU A 54 -7.95 -3.24 -8.01
CA LEU A 54 -7.65 -2.42 -6.84
C LEU A 54 -7.98 -3.16 -5.54
N THR A 55 -9.17 -3.75 -5.45
CA THR A 55 -9.58 -4.54 -4.28
C THR A 55 -8.69 -5.76 -4.06
N ALA A 56 -8.23 -6.42 -5.12
CA ALA A 56 -7.27 -7.51 -5.01
C ALA A 56 -5.91 -7.02 -4.45
N ARG A 57 -5.43 -5.86 -4.90
CA ARG A 57 -4.20 -5.25 -4.35
C ARG A 57 -4.36 -4.85 -2.90
N GLU A 58 -5.49 -4.22 -2.55
CA GLU A 58 -5.80 -3.84 -1.17
C GLU A 58 -5.81 -5.05 -0.25
N ARG A 59 -6.45 -6.16 -0.65
CA ARG A 59 -6.43 -7.40 0.13
C ARG A 59 -5.02 -7.91 0.39
N VAL A 60 -4.18 -7.97 -0.65
CA VAL A 60 -2.79 -8.43 -0.49
C VAL A 60 -1.98 -7.51 0.42
N LEU A 61 -2.22 -6.19 0.37
CA LEU A 61 -1.55 -5.24 1.25
C LEU A 61 -2.03 -5.39 2.69
N SER A 62 -3.34 -5.53 2.91
CA SER A 62 -3.91 -5.79 4.24
C SER A 62 -3.37 -7.08 4.84
N ASP A 63 -3.34 -8.19 4.09
CA ASP A 63 -2.80 -9.48 4.55
C ASP A 63 -1.31 -9.36 4.95
N ARG A 64 -0.53 -8.56 4.22
CA ARG A 64 0.88 -8.30 4.55
C ARG A 64 1.02 -7.45 5.81
N LEU A 65 0.17 -6.45 6.00
CA LEU A 65 0.18 -5.62 7.20
C LEU A 65 -0.23 -6.45 8.43
N ASP A 66 -1.24 -7.30 8.31
CA ASP A 66 -1.69 -8.16 9.39
C ASP A 66 -0.59 -9.15 9.83
N THR A 67 0.09 -9.78 8.87
CA THR A 67 1.21 -10.68 9.20
C THR A 67 2.38 -9.94 9.86
N LEU A 68 2.75 -8.76 9.35
CA LEU A 68 3.78 -7.92 9.99
C LEU A 68 3.38 -7.48 11.41
N GLN A 69 2.13 -7.09 11.59
CA GLN A 69 1.61 -6.69 12.90
C GLN A 69 1.63 -7.87 13.88
N GLN A 70 1.22 -9.06 13.44
CA GLN A 70 1.28 -10.27 14.27
C GLN A 70 2.72 -10.61 14.68
N HIS A 71 3.67 -10.54 13.75
CA HIS A 71 5.09 -10.74 14.09
C HIS A 71 5.62 -9.68 15.04
N HIS A 72 5.22 -8.42 14.87
CA HIS A 72 5.60 -7.35 15.77
C HIS A 72 5.11 -7.60 17.21
N TRP A 73 3.86 -8.00 17.38
CA TRP A 73 3.32 -8.34 18.71
C TRP A 73 4.03 -9.54 19.33
N MET A 74 4.31 -10.57 18.55
CA MET A 74 5.05 -11.73 19.03
C MET A 74 6.46 -11.36 19.50
N LEU A 75 7.15 -10.45 18.79
CA LEU A 75 8.47 -9.97 19.20
C LEU A 75 8.38 -9.13 20.48
N LEU A 76 7.39 -8.24 20.59
CA LEU A 76 7.19 -7.43 21.81
C LEU A 76 6.94 -8.31 23.04
N ASP A 77 6.15 -9.38 22.90
CA ASP A 77 5.88 -10.34 23.96
C ASP A 77 7.17 -11.05 24.42
N GLN A 78 7.98 -11.54 23.47
CA GLN A 78 9.28 -12.15 23.77
C GLN A 78 10.25 -11.17 24.46
N VAL A 79 10.28 -9.91 24.02
CA VAL A 79 11.10 -8.88 24.67
C VAL A 79 10.62 -8.66 26.10
N GLN A 80 9.30 -8.57 26.32
CA GLN A 80 8.74 -8.39 27.66
C GLN A 80 9.15 -9.53 28.61
N ASP A 81 9.13 -10.78 28.15
CA ASP A 81 9.59 -11.94 28.93
C ASP A 81 11.07 -11.82 29.32
N VAL A 82 11.94 -11.43 28.39
CA VAL A 82 13.37 -11.22 28.67
C VAL A 82 13.57 -10.11 29.69
N TYR A 83 12.78 -9.03 29.63
CA TYR A 83 12.83 -7.96 30.63
C TYR A 83 12.39 -8.45 32.02
N ALA A 84 11.32 -9.24 32.08
CA ALA A 84 10.83 -9.81 33.33
C ALA A 84 11.89 -10.73 33.96
N GLU A 85 12.52 -11.61 33.16
CA GLU A 85 13.59 -12.48 33.61
C GLU A 85 14.82 -11.68 34.08
N ALA A 86 15.23 -10.66 33.32
CA ALA A 86 16.35 -9.80 33.71
C ALA A 86 16.11 -9.07 35.03
N ILE A 87 14.88 -8.60 35.29
CA ILE A 87 14.51 -7.98 36.56
C ILE A 87 14.51 -9.02 37.68
N ALA A 88 13.94 -10.20 37.46
CA ALA A 88 13.90 -11.27 38.45
C ALA A 88 15.32 -11.70 38.88
N VAL A 89 16.24 -11.90 37.93
CA VAL A 89 17.64 -12.24 38.22
C VAL A 89 18.32 -11.14 39.04
N ARG A 90 18.09 -9.86 38.70
CA ARG A 90 18.65 -8.74 39.49
C ARG A 90 18.17 -8.77 40.93
N LEU A 91 16.89 -9.03 41.16
CA LEU A 91 16.32 -9.13 42.51
C LEU A 91 16.94 -10.29 43.30
N ILE A 92 17.08 -11.46 42.69
CA ILE A 92 17.73 -12.63 43.33
C ILE A 92 19.16 -12.29 43.75
N VAL A 93 19.93 -11.64 42.88
CA VAL A 93 21.32 -11.24 43.21
C VAL A 93 21.34 -10.23 44.35
N HIS A 94 20.42 -9.27 44.37
CA HIS A 94 20.30 -8.32 45.47
C HIS A 94 19.97 -9.00 46.80
N ASP A 95 19.06 -9.96 46.82
CA ASP A 95 18.72 -10.73 48.03
C ASP A 95 19.93 -11.53 48.52
N LEU A 96 20.69 -12.15 47.62
CA LEU A 96 21.92 -12.88 47.96
C LEU A 96 23.02 -11.96 48.51
N ASP A 97 23.22 -10.78 47.90
CA ASP A 97 24.20 -9.80 48.38
C ASP A 97 23.79 -9.27 49.77
N ALA A 98 22.49 -9.07 50.02
CA ALA A 98 21.97 -8.66 51.33
C ALA A 98 22.20 -9.74 52.40
N ILE A 99 21.93 -11.01 52.09
CA ILE A 99 22.20 -12.15 53.00
C ILE A 99 23.69 -12.27 53.32
N ALA A 100 24.56 -11.99 52.33
CA ALA A 100 26.00 -12.03 52.49
C ALA A 100 26.60 -10.78 53.17
N GLY A 101 25.78 -9.77 53.52
CA GLY A 101 26.24 -8.50 54.09
C GLY A 101 27.11 -7.67 53.14
N ARG A 102 26.99 -7.90 51.83
CA ARG A 102 27.74 -7.19 50.79
C ARG A 102 27.01 -5.91 50.38
N PRO A 103 27.73 -4.88 49.92
CA PRO A 103 27.08 -3.70 49.35
C PRO A 103 26.28 -4.07 48.09
N LEU A 104 25.12 -3.45 47.89
CA LEU A 104 24.25 -3.71 46.74
C LEU A 104 24.99 -3.42 45.43
N ARG A 105 25.04 -4.42 44.55
CA ARG A 105 25.64 -4.30 43.22
C ARG A 105 24.82 -3.38 42.31
N GLN A 106 25.46 -2.41 41.67
CA GLN A 106 24.80 -1.56 40.68
C GLN A 106 24.77 -2.25 39.31
N PHE A 107 23.57 -2.53 38.79
CA PHE A 107 23.39 -3.07 37.45
C PHE A 107 23.26 -1.94 36.42
N ARG A 108 23.74 -2.18 35.19
CA ARG A 108 23.50 -1.27 34.06
C ARG A 108 21.98 -1.06 33.88
N PRO A 109 21.48 0.17 33.70
CA PRO A 109 20.06 0.40 33.46
C PRO A 109 19.62 -0.39 32.22
N LEU A 110 18.43 -1.00 32.31
CA LEU A 110 17.81 -1.62 31.16
C LEU A 110 17.50 -0.52 30.13
N PRO A 111 17.56 -0.83 28.82
CA PRO A 111 17.10 0.11 27.81
C PRO A 111 15.63 0.50 28.06
N PRO A 112 15.20 1.70 27.66
CA PRO A 112 13.81 2.09 27.77
C PRO A 112 12.94 1.22 26.86
N TYR A 113 11.89 0.61 27.43
CA TYR A 113 10.87 -0.13 26.70
C TYR A 113 9.55 0.67 26.69
N PRO A 114 8.80 0.71 25.58
CA PRO A 114 9.13 0.16 24.26
C PRO A 114 10.33 0.86 23.61
N PHE A 115 11.11 0.13 22.82
CA PHE A 115 12.22 0.72 22.08
C PHE A 115 11.69 1.80 21.15
N PRO A 116 12.27 3.02 21.15
CA PRO A 116 11.87 4.03 20.18
C PRO A 116 12.09 3.46 18.77
N ALA A 117 11.19 3.79 17.85
CA ALA A 117 11.41 3.50 16.44
C ALA A 117 12.80 4.04 16.08
N GLN A 118 13.66 3.20 15.49
CA GLN A 118 14.93 3.65 14.94
C GLN A 118 14.60 4.62 13.82
N ASP A 119 14.62 5.92 14.14
CA ASP A 119 14.76 6.94 13.12
C ASP A 119 16.04 6.60 12.35
N ASP A 120 16.01 6.66 11.02
CA ASP A 120 17.15 6.33 10.10
C ASP A 120 18.34 7.30 10.24
N GLN A 121 18.59 7.81 11.45
CA GLN A 121 19.72 8.65 11.78
C GLN A 121 20.92 7.73 12.09
N PRO A 122 22.00 7.78 11.28
CA PRO A 122 23.13 6.89 11.46
C PRO A 122 23.71 7.08 12.86
N ALA A 123 23.80 5.98 13.60
CA ALA A 123 24.18 5.94 15.01
C ALA A 123 25.52 6.65 15.26
N ALA A 124 25.46 7.92 15.66
CA ALA A 124 26.54 8.64 16.32
C ALA A 124 26.70 8.06 17.74
N GLY A 125 27.35 6.91 17.85
CA GLY A 125 27.51 6.25 19.16
C GLY A 125 28.48 5.09 19.24
N ALA A 126 29.10 4.67 18.13
CA ALA A 126 30.16 3.66 18.12
C ALA A 126 31.54 4.32 17.95
N THR A 127 31.89 5.29 18.80
CA THR A 127 33.26 5.84 18.89
C THR A 127 33.59 6.20 20.34
N ALA A 128 33.76 5.20 21.20
CA ALA A 128 34.54 5.34 22.43
C ALA A 128 34.74 3.98 23.12
N ALA A 129 35.51 3.08 22.49
CA ALA A 129 36.30 2.07 23.19
C ALA A 129 37.02 1.19 22.16
N ASP A 130 38.00 1.74 21.44
CA ASP A 130 39.13 0.89 21.09
C ASP A 130 40.42 1.70 20.93
N THR A 131 41.44 1.24 21.66
CA THR A 131 42.87 1.47 21.47
C THR A 131 43.41 2.89 21.67
N ALA A 132 43.72 3.20 22.93
CA ALA A 132 44.92 3.94 23.24
C ALA A 132 46.15 3.05 22.95
N GLU A 133 46.87 3.32 21.87
CA GLU A 133 48.30 3.00 21.77
C GLU A 133 49.08 4.21 21.19
N PRO A 134 50.20 4.60 21.81
CA PRO A 134 51.03 5.71 21.32
C PRO A 134 52.23 5.17 20.51
N ARG A 135 52.29 5.43 19.20
CA ARG A 135 53.50 5.37 18.34
C ARG A 135 53.11 5.74 16.91
N ALA A 136 53.84 6.54 16.11
CA ALA A 136 55.08 7.26 16.27
C ALA A 136 55.04 8.47 15.31
N VAL A 137 55.70 9.56 15.70
CA VAL A 137 56.03 10.67 14.80
C VAL A 137 56.98 10.17 13.72
N ASN A 138 56.56 10.26 12.46
CA ASN A 138 57.47 10.18 11.32
C ASN A 138 57.66 11.58 10.75
N THR A 139 58.69 12.26 11.23
CA THR A 139 59.44 13.26 10.45
C THR A 139 60.26 12.54 9.39
N HIS A 140 60.20 13.01 8.14
CA HIS A 140 61.17 12.94 7.02
C HIS A 140 60.36 12.95 5.70
N GLY A 141 60.60 13.80 4.70
CA GLY A 141 61.61 14.83 4.47
C GLY A 141 61.22 15.66 3.25
#